data_AF-A0A8W8LIP0-F1
#
_entry.id   AF-A0A8W8LIP0-F1
#
_cell.length_a   1.000
_cell.length_b   1.000
_cell.length_c   1.000
_cell.angle_alpha   90.00
_cell.angle_beta   90.00
_cell.angle_gamma   90.00
#
_symmetry.space_group_name_H-M   'P 1'
#
loop_
_entity.id
_entity.type
_entity.pdbx_description
1 polymer ?
#
loop_
_entity_poly.entity_id
_entity_poly.type
_entity_poly.pdbx_seq_one_letter_code
_entity_poly.pdbx_strand_id
1 'polypeptide(L)' 'GHFTQMVWKGSKEIGVGKAKTSGGKVIVVASYRPAGNLVGSYKENVNPPK' A
#
# COMPACT_ATOMS: atom_id res chain seq x y z
N GLY A 1 -1.36 -1.22 9.09
CA GLY A 1 -0.59 -1.73 7.94
C GLY A 1 -0.67 -0.89 6.67
N HIS A 2 -1.71 -0.07 6.44
CA HIS A 2 -1.82 0.68 5.18
C HIS A 2 -0.68 1.70 4.98
N PHE A 3 -0.39 2.52 5.99
CA PHE A 3 0.73 3.47 5.94
C PHE A 3 2.06 2.78 5.59
N THR A 4 2.40 1.73 6.33
CA THR A 4 3.68 1.03 6.16
C THR A 4 3.81 0.38 4.78
N GLN A 5 2.71 -0.04 4.14
CA GLN A 5 2.72 -0.50 2.75
C GLN A 5 2.94 0.67 1.77
N MET A 6 2.32 1.84 2.00
CA MET A 6 2.48 3.01 1.13
C MET A 6 3.93 3.50 1.06
N VAL A 7 4.66 3.43 2.18
CA VAL A 7 6.04 3.91 2.27
C VAL A 7 7.08 2.79 2.18
N TRP A 8 6.67 1.56 1.85
CA TRP A 8 7.55 0.39 1.86
C TRP A 8 8.63 0.50 0.78
N LYS A 9 9.89 0.72 1.17
CA LYS A 9 11.05 0.87 0.26
C LYS A 9 11.18 -0.25 -0.77
N GLY A 10 10.84 -1.48 -0.37
CA GLY A 10 10.91 -2.67 -1.21
C GLY A 10 9.84 -2.77 -2.30
N SER A 11 8.70 -2.09 -2.16
CA SER A 11 7.63 -2.11 -3.16
C SER A 11 8.01 -1.20 -4.32
N LYS A 12 7.89 -1.69 -5.55
CA LYS A 12 8.38 -1.03 -6.77
C LYS A 12 7.26 -0.60 -7.71
N GLU A 13 6.13 -1.26 -7.61
CA GLU A 13 4.98 -1.05 -8.47
C GLU A 13 3.73 -0.90 -7.60
N ILE A 14 2.81 -0.05 -8.04
CA ILE A 14 1.49 0.13 -7.45
C ILE A 14 0.44 0.13 -8.56
N GLY A 15 -0.63 -0.64 -8.35
CA GLY A 15 -1.85 -0.59 -9.15
C GLY A 15 -3.01 -0.11 -8.29
N VAL A 16 -3.79 0.85 -8.80
CA VAL A 16 -4.95 1.40 -8.09
C VAL A 16 -6.21 1.22 -8.93
N GLY A 17 -7.21 0.57 -8.35
CA GLY A 17 -8.54 0.39 -8.94
C GLY A 17 -9.60 1.13 -8.14
N LYS A 18 -10.60 1.67 -8.85
CA LYS A 18 -11.75 2.36 -8.24
C LYS A 18 -13.05 1.83 -8.85
N ALA A 19 -14.03 1.54 -8.01
CA ALA A 19 -15.39 1.18 -8.40
C ALA A 19 -16.42 1.97 -7.59
N LYS A 20 -17.61 2.17 -8.13
CA LYS A 20 -18.74 2.80 -7.44
C LYS A 20 -19.92 1.83 -7.44
N THR A 21 -20.52 1.61 -6.27
CA THR A 21 -21.74 0.80 -6.12
C THR A 21 -22.96 1.58 -6.60
N SER A 22 -24.06 0.87 -6.91
CA SER A 22 -25.35 1.49 -7.26
C SER A 22 -25.86 2.45 -6.18
N GLY A 23 -25.63 2.12 -4.90
CA GLY A 23 -25.94 2.98 -3.74
C GLY A 23 -24.97 4.15 -3.52
N GLY A 24 -24.02 4.40 -4.43
CA GLY A 24 -23.15 5.57 -4.39
C GLY A 24 -21.82 5.39 -3.65
N LYS A 25 -21.63 4.32 -2.89
CA LYS A 25 -20.36 4.02 -2.20
C LYS A 25 -19.23 3.82 -3.20
N VAL A 26 -18.10 4.49 -2.97
CA VAL A 26 -16.87 4.32 -3.75
C VAL A 26 -15.95 3.34 -3.02
N ILE A 27 -15.41 2.37 -3.76
CA ILE A 27 -14.44 1.39 -3.30
C ILE A 27 -13.14 1.65 -4.05
N VAL A 28 -12.04 1.78 -3.31
CA VAL A 28 -10.70 1.94 -3.86
C VAL A 28 -9.84 0.80 -3.35
N VAL A 29 -9.11 0.16 -4.26
CA VAL A 29 -8.17 -0.92 -3.95
C VAL A 29 -6.80 -0.51 -4.47
N ALA A 30 -5.78 -0.62 -3.62
CA ALA A 30 -4.39 -0.43 -4.01
C ALA A 30 -3.64 -1.77 -3.83
N SER A 31 -2.97 -2.21 -4.88
CA SER A 31 -2.13 -3.41 -4.90
C SER A 31 -0.67 -2.99 -5.10
N TYR A 32 0.25 -3.62 -4.37
CA TYR A 32 1.67 -3.28 -4.37
C TYR A 32 2.51 -4.50 -4.73
N ARG A 33 3.54 -4.32 -5.56
CA ARG A 33 4.47 -5.39 -5.95
C ARG A 33 5.92 -4.91 -5.88
N PRO A 34 6.86 -5.67 -5.26
CA PRO A 34 6.63 -6.75 -4.30
C PRO A 34 5.79 -6.30 -3.09
N ALA A 35 5.14 -7.25 -2.42
CA ALA A 35 4.33 -6.97 -1.24
C ALA A 35 5.20 -6.44 -0.09
N GLY A 36 4.67 -5.47 0.66
CA GLY A 36 5.28 -4.94 1.87
C GLY A 36 4.76 -5.59 3.14
N ASN A 37 5.00 -4.94 4.29
CA ASN A 37 4.55 -5.38 5.60
C ASN A 37 5.00 -6.80 5.98
N LEU A 38 6.16 -7.22 5.49
CA LEU A 38 6.79 -8.46 5.94
C LEU A 38 7.28 -8.29 7.38
N VAL A 39 6.80 -9.17 8.27
CA VAL A 39 7.20 -9.20 9.68
C VAL A 39 8.71 -9.39 9.76
N GLY A 40 9.37 -8.55 10.56
CA GLY A 40 10.83 -8.54 10.70
C GLY A 40 11.59 -7.66 9.70
N SER A 41 10.92 -7.01 8.74
CA SER A 41 11.58 -6.18 7.71
C SER A 41 11.22 -4.69 7.75
N TYR A 42 10.63 -4.21 8.85
CA TYR A 42 10.11 -2.85 8.95
C TYR A 42 11.23 -1.80 9.01
N LYS A 43 12.32 -2.09 9.71
CA LYS A 43 13.42 -1.14 9.94
C LYS A 43 14.13 -0.76 8.64
N GLU A 44 14.20 -1.70 7.70
CA GLU A 44 14.85 -1.54 6.40
C GLU A 44 13.93 -0.89 5.36
N ASN A 45 12.61 -0.94 5.59
CA ASN A 45 11.61 -0.56 4.60
C ASN A 45 10.74 0.65 4.97
N VAL A 46 10.70 1.07 6.23
CA VAL A 46 9.92 2.22 6.70
C VAL A 46 10.86 3.25 7.29
N ASN A 47 11.26 4.23 6.47
CA ASN A 47 12.17 5.29 6.89
C ASN A 47 11.42 6.43 7.59
N PRO A 48 12.09 7.20 8.47
CA PRO A 48 11.52 8.41 9.04
C PRO A 48 11.21 9.44 7.93
N PRO A 49 10.20 10.31 8.14
CA PRO A 49 9.95 11.45 7.26
C PRO A 49 11.18 12.37 7.19
N LYS A 50 11.33 13.09 6.07
CA LYS A 50 12.34 14.12 5.91
C LYS A 50 11.96 15.41 6.62
#